data_AF-A0A1A2HAZ6-F1
#
_entry.id   AF-A0A1A2HAZ6-F1
#
_cell.length_a   1.000
_cell.length_b   1.000
_cell.length_c   1.000
_cell.angle_alpha   90.00
_cell.angle_beta   90.00
_cell.angle_gamma   90.00
#
_symmetry.space_group_name_H-M   'P 1'
#
loop_
_entity.id
_entity.type
_entity.pdbx_description
1 polymer ?
#
loop_
_entity_poly.entity_id
_entity_poly.type
_entity_poly.pdbx_seq_one_letter_code
_entity_poly.pdbx_strand_id
1 'polypeptide(L)'
;MINSTTKLADRSGIVTVPAIDAVARVLGRYGLVLVIGWIGALKFANYEAHQIQPLVANSPFMGWLYQVFPVYTFSALLGVFEVTAAALLAIKPLAPRLSAVGSVLAVLLFFATISFLFTTPGIGEPAGGGFPAISLLGEFLLKDVPLLGLSLWTLADSIAAARRRSTVR
;
A
#
# COMPACT_ATOMS: atom_id res chain seq x y z
N MET A 1 34.62 50.66 -16.19
CA MET A 1 34.85 49.49 -15.32
C MET A 1 33.50 48.87 -15.00
N ILE A 2 32.89 48.09 -15.92
CA ILE A 2 33.01 46.60 -16.06
C ILE A 2 32.90 45.95 -14.67
N ASN A 3 31.76 45.37 -14.25
CA ASN A 3 31.28 44.06 -14.70
C ASN A 3 29.75 43.92 -14.63
N SER A 4 29.14 43.87 -15.82
CA SER A 4 27.83 43.29 -16.08
C SER A 4 28.00 41.78 -16.36
N THR A 5 28.27 40.95 -15.35
CA THR A 5 28.42 39.49 -15.55
C THR A 5 28.20 38.73 -14.24
N THR A 6 26.95 38.34 -13.96
CA THR A 6 26.57 37.13 -13.17
C THR A 6 25.04 36.98 -13.10
N LYS A 7 24.34 37.31 -14.19
CA LYS A 7 22.95 36.88 -14.40
C LYS A 7 22.84 36.03 -15.66
N LEU A 8 23.87 35.23 -15.90
CA LEU A 8 23.88 34.22 -16.96
C LEU A 8 23.31 32.93 -16.37
N ALA A 9 22.00 32.78 -16.57
CA ALA A 9 21.38 31.53 -16.94
C ALA A 9 21.95 30.25 -16.29
N ASP A 10 21.55 29.99 -15.05
CA ASP A 10 21.34 28.59 -14.66
C ASP A 10 19.96 28.16 -15.20
N ARG A 11 19.93 27.94 -16.52
CA ARG A 11 18.86 27.23 -17.23
C ARG A 11 19.29 25.78 -17.46
N SER A 12 19.93 25.16 -16.47
CA SER A 12 20.11 23.73 -16.51
C SER A 12 18.73 23.10 -16.23
N GLY A 13 18.27 22.21 -17.12
CA GLY A 13 17.05 21.42 -16.96
C GLY A 13 17.14 20.40 -15.83
N ILE A 14 17.76 20.78 -14.71
CA ILE A 14 17.89 19.98 -13.50
C ILE A 14 16.60 20.16 -12.73
N VAL A 15 15.76 19.11 -12.75
CA VAL A 15 14.62 19.03 -11.84
C VAL A 15 15.15 19.23 -10.42
N THR A 16 14.75 20.31 -9.77
CA THR A 16 15.20 20.62 -8.42
C THR A 16 14.71 19.53 -7.47
N VAL A 17 15.53 19.11 -6.50
CA VAL A 17 15.17 18.10 -5.47
C VAL A 17 13.76 18.29 -4.88
N PRO A 18 13.27 19.53 -4.63
CA PRO A 18 11.90 19.75 -4.16
C PRO A 18 10.79 19.30 -5.13
N ALA A 19 11.00 19.38 -6.44
CA ALA A 19 10.02 18.95 -7.43
C ALA A 19 9.91 17.41 -7.50
N ILE A 20 11.04 16.70 -7.44
CA ILE A 20 11.06 15.23 -7.38
C ILE A 20 10.36 14.75 -6.11
N ASP A 21 10.65 15.37 -4.97
CA ASP A 21 10.00 15.05 -3.70
C ASP A 21 8.49 15.29 -3.78
N ALA A 22 8.02 16.43 -4.31
CA ALA A 22 6.60 16.68 -4.49
C ALA A 22 5.90 15.60 -5.35
N VAL A 23 6.51 15.22 -6.48
CA VAL A 23 5.99 14.17 -7.37
C VAL A 23 6.01 12.81 -6.67
N ALA A 24 7.10 12.43 -6.00
CA ALA A 24 7.22 11.15 -5.29
C ALA A 24 6.17 11.01 -4.18
N ARG A 25 5.88 12.09 -3.45
CA ARG A 25 4.83 12.09 -2.41
C ARG A 25 3.44 11.87 -2.98
N VAL A 26 3.13 12.53 -4.10
CA VAL A 26 1.84 12.40 -4.79
C VAL A 26 1.70 11.01 -5.40
N LEU A 27 2.69 10.57 -6.18
CA LEU A 27 2.70 9.25 -6.81
C LEU A 27 2.68 8.12 -5.78
N GLY A 28 3.47 8.23 -4.70
CA GLY A 28 3.49 7.23 -3.64
C GLY A 28 2.12 7.09 -2.98
N ARG A 29 1.50 8.21 -2.57
CA ARG A 29 0.18 8.16 -1.93
C ARG A 29 -0.92 7.69 -2.88
N TYR A 30 -1.03 8.27 -4.07
CA TYR A 30 -2.14 7.93 -4.98
C TYR A 30 -1.89 6.64 -5.76
N GLY A 31 -0.65 6.23 -5.95
CA GLY A 31 -0.30 4.88 -6.37
C GLY A 31 -0.75 3.84 -5.35
N LEU A 32 -0.53 4.11 -4.05
CA LEU A 32 -1.05 3.25 -2.97
C LEU A 32 -2.58 3.21 -2.96
N VAL A 33 -3.26 4.35 -3.12
CA VAL A 33 -4.72 4.42 -3.26
C VAL A 33 -5.20 3.57 -4.44
N LEU A 34 -4.54 3.68 -5.59
CA LEU A 34 -4.90 2.94 -6.79
C LEU A 34 -4.73 1.44 -6.57
N VAL A 35 -3.59 0.99 -6.05
CA VAL A 35 -3.33 -0.43 -5.81
C VAL A 35 -4.34 -1.03 -4.82
N ILE A 36 -4.50 -0.41 -3.65
CA ILE A 36 -5.43 -0.92 -2.62
C ILE A 36 -6.87 -0.86 -3.13
N GLY A 37 -7.28 0.26 -3.74
CA GLY A 37 -8.65 0.45 -4.20
C GLY A 37 -9.02 -0.49 -5.34
N TRP A 38 -8.09 -0.73 -6.28
CA TRP A 38 -8.32 -1.64 -7.41
C TRP A 38 -8.38 -3.08 -6.95
N ILE A 39 -7.41 -3.55 -6.15
CA ILE A 39 -7.42 -4.91 -5.60
C ILE A 39 -8.66 -5.13 -4.73
N GLY A 40 -9.02 -4.15 -3.90
CA GLY A 40 -10.25 -4.16 -3.09
C GLY A 40 -11.52 -4.26 -3.89
N ALA A 41 -11.62 -3.56 -5.03
CA ALA A 41 -12.76 -3.67 -5.93
C ALA A 41 -12.85 -5.08 -6.57
N LEU A 42 -11.72 -5.72 -6.87
CA LEU A 42 -11.73 -7.07 -7.44
C LEU A 42 -12.21 -8.12 -6.42
N LYS A 43 -12.07 -7.89 -5.10
CA LYS A 43 -12.53 -8.83 -4.05
C LYS A 43 -14.01 -9.16 -4.06
N PHE A 44 -14.83 -8.35 -4.74
CA PHE A 44 -16.25 -8.59 -4.92
C PHE A 44 -16.55 -9.60 -6.06
N ALA A 45 -15.53 -9.98 -6.84
CA ALA A 45 -15.63 -10.99 -7.88
C ALA A 45 -15.39 -12.41 -7.32
N ASN A 46 -16.17 -13.39 -7.79
CA ASN A 46 -16.06 -14.77 -7.32
C ASN A 46 -14.68 -15.38 -7.56
N TYR A 47 -14.01 -15.05 -8.67
CA TYR A 47 -12.72 -15.63 -8.99
C TYR A 47 -11.62 -15.17 -8.01
N GLU A 48 -11.65 -13.91 -7.56
CA GLU A 48 -10.72 -13.41 -6.53
C GLU A 48 -10.90 -14.11 -5.20
N ALA A 49 -12.16 -14.39 -4.82
CA ALA A 49 -12.45 -15.11 -3.59
C ALA A 49 -11.75 -16.49 -3.55
N HIS A 50 -11.68 -17.18 -4.70
CA HIS A 50 -10.99 -18.46 -4.80
C HIS A 50 -9.45 -18.31 -4.82
N GLN A 51 -8.92 -17.21 -5.36
CA GLN A 51 -7.47 -16.96 -5.38
C GLN A 51 -6.89 -16.71 -3.99
N ILE A 52 -7.63 -16.00 -3.13
CA ILE A 52 -7.15 -15.67 -1.78
C ILE A 52 -7.43 -16.75 -0.74
N GLN A 53 -8.37 -17.65 -1.04
CA GLN A 53 -8.75 -18.74 -0.16
C GLN A 53 -7.57 -19.56 0.36
N PRO A 54 -6.63 -20.05 -0.49
CA PRO A 54 -5.50 -20.81 0.00
C PRO A 54 -4.54 -20.00 0.89
N LEU A 55 -4.40 -18.68 0.65
CA LEU A 55 -3.56 -17.80 1.47
C LEU A 55 -4.13 -17.68 2.89
N VAL A 56 -5.43 -17.39 2.97
CA VAL A 56 -6.13 -17.13 4.22
C VAL A 56 -6.33 -18.40 5.02
N ALA A 57 -6.66 -19.52 4.35
CA ALA A 57 -6.91 -20.80 5.01
C ALA A 57 -5.68 -21.34 5.75
N ASN A 58 -4.48 -21.03 5.26
CA ASN A 58 -3.21 -21.41 5.89
C ASN A 58 -2.69 -20.37 6.89
N SER A 59 -3.39 -19.25 7.09
CA SER A 59 -2.98 -18.21 8.03
C SER A 59 -3.45 -18.53 9.46
N PRO A 60 -2.57 -18.50 10.47
CA PRO A 60 -2.96 -18.71 11.86
C PRO A 60 -3.86 -17.60 12.41
N PHE A 61 -3.81 -16.39 11.81
CA PHE A 61 -4.59 -15.24 12.26
C PHE A 61 -6.01 -15.22 11.67
N MET A 62 -6.20 -15.81 10.50
CA MET A 62 -7.42 -15.62 9.70
C MET A 62 -8.09 -16.92 9.25
N GLY A 63 -7.37 -18.05 9.21
CA GLY A 63 -7.91 -19.31 8.68
C GLY A 63 -9.15 -19.80 9.41
N TRP A 64 -9.27 -19.52 10.70
CA TRP A 64 -10.45 -19.82 11.51
C TRP A 64 -11.71 -19.07 11.06
N LEU A 65 -11.56 -17.91 10.40
CA LEU A 65 -12.71 -17.12 9.93
C LEU A 65 -13.53 -17.85 8.87
N TYR A 66 -12.94 -18.80 8.13
CA TYR A 66 -13.70 -19.64 7.19
C TYR A 66 -14.62 -20.66 7.87
N GLN A 67 -14.52 -20.87 9.19
CA GLN A 67 -15.50 -21.63 9.96
C GLN A 67 -16.75 -20.81 10.27
N VAL A 68 -16.65 -19.48 10.21
CA VAL A 68 -17.73 -18.53 10.53
C VAL A 68 -18.33 -17.92 9.27
N PHE A 69 -17.50 -17.62 8.27
CA PHE A 69 -17.88 -16.93 7.05
C PHE A 69 -17.63 -17.79 5.80
N PRO A 70 -18.54 -17.79 4.82
CA PRO A 70 -18.26 -18.33 3.49
C PRO A 70 -17.08 -17.62 2.83
N VAL A 71 -16.38 -18.33 1.94
CA VAL A 71 -15.19 -17.83 1.23
C VAL A 71 -15.47 -16.50 0.52
N TYR A 72 -16.60 -16.43 -0.20
CA TYR A 72 -17.04 -15.21 -0.88
C TYR A 72 -17.29 -14.05 0.10
N THR A 73 -18.02 -14.30 1.18
CA THR A 73 -18.35 -13.28 2.18
C THR A 73 -17.09 -12.71 2.82
N PHE A 74 -16.14 -13.57 3.18
CA PHE A 74 -14.85 -13.13 3.72
C PHE A 74 -14.08 -12.27 2.70
N SER A 75 -14.04 -12.69 1.42
CA SER A 75 -13.43 -11.90 0.35
C SER A 75 -14.08 -10.53 0.23
N ALA A 76 -15.41 -10.46 0.18
CA ALA A 76 -16.15 -9.21 0.09
C ALA A 76 -15.91 -8.30 1.30
N LEU A 77 -15.82 -8.86 2.52
CA LEU A 77 -15.47 -8.10 3.73
C LEU A 77 -14.06 -7.50 3.63
N LEU A 78 -13.07 -8.27 3.17
CA LEU A 78 -11.73 -7.72 2.89
C LEU A 78 -11.79 -6.61 1.83
N GLY A 79 -12.59 -6.79 0.78
CA GLY A 79 -12.83 -5.76 -0.24
C GLY A 79 -13.37 -4.45 0.33
N VAL A 80 -14.31 -4.53 1.29
CA VAL A 80 -14.81 -3.36 2.01
C VAL A 80 -13.69 -2.66 2.78
N PHE A 81 -12.84 -3.41 3.50
CA PHE A 81 -11.70 -2.83 4.23
C PHE A 81 -10.69 -2.17 3.28
N GLU A 82 -10.34 -2.81 2.17
CA GLU A 82 -9.41 -2.29 1.17
C GLU A 82 -9.95 -1.02 0.52
N VAL A 83 -11.19 -1.03 0.00
CA VAL A 83 -11.81 0.16 -0.61
C VAL A 83 -11.95 1.31 0.40
N THR A 84 -12.29 1.00 1.65
CA THR A 84 -12.36 2.01 2.73
C THR A 84 -10.99 2.61 3.02
N ALA A 85 -9.94 1.78 3.12
CA ALA A 85 -8.57 2.25 3.33
C ALA A 85 -8.11 3.15 2.17
N ALA A 86 -8.41 2.79 0.92
CA ALA A 86 -8.10 3.60 -0.25
C ALA A 86 -8.82 4.96 -0.23
N ALA A 87 -10.11 4.99 0.08
CA ALA A 87 -10.88 6.24 0.19
C ALA A 87 -10.33 7.16 1.29
N LEU A 88 -10.00 6.59 2.46
CA LEU A 88 -9.39 7.34 3.56
C LEU A 88 -7.97 7.84 3.19
N LEU A 89 -7.16 7.05 2.50
CA LEU A 89 -5.84 7.49 2.02
C LEU A 89 -5.96 8.69 1.06
N ALA A 90 -6.94 8.65 0.15
CA ALA A 90 -7.18 9.68 -0.85
C ALA A 90 -7.64 11.02 -0.24
N ILE A 91 -8.41 11.00 0.85
CA ILE A 91 -9.00 12.23 1.44
C ILE A 91 -7.99 13.14 2.16
N LYS A 92 -6.69 12.80 2.18
CA LYS A 92 -5.63 13.58 2.87
C LYS A 92 -5.69 15.10 2.65
N PRO A 93 -5.90 15.63 1.43
CA PRO A 93 -5.95 17.08 1.22
C PRO A 93 -7.04 17.76 2.04
N LEU A 94 -8.18 17.09 2.24
CA LEU A 94 -9.35 17.62 2.93
C LEU A 94 -9.37 17.23 4.40
N ALA A 95 -8.99 16.01 4.75
CA ALA A 95 -9.06 15.47 6.11
C ALA A 95 -7.83 14.59 6.45
N PRO A 96 -6.67 15.19 6.80
CA PRO A 96 -5.44 14.44 7.07
C PRO A 96 -5.55 13.51 8.29
N ARG A 97 -6.43 13.81 9.26
CA ARG A 97 -6.70 12.91 10.40
C ARG A 97 -7.39 11.62 9.95
N LEU A 98 -8.40 11.72 9.09
CA LEU A 98 -9.06 10.54 8.51
C LEU A 98 -8.09 9.76 7.63
N SER A 99 -7.21 10.45 6.91
CA SER A 99 -6.18 9.81 6.12
C SER A 99 -5.16 9.03 6.93
N ALA A 100 -4.83 9.47 8.14
CA ALA A 100 -4.01 8.68 9.06
C ALA A 100 -4.67 7.33 9.41
N VAL A 101 -6.00 7.30 9.60
CA VAL A 101 -6.74 6.05 9.83
C VAL A 101 -6.65 5.13 8.61
N GLY A 102 -6.79 5.69 7.39
CA GLY A 102 -6.59 4.94 6.15
C GLY A 102 -5.19 4.33 6.04
N SER A 103 -4.16 5.10 6.41
CA SER A 103 -2.78 4.59 6.44
C SER A 103 -2.59 3.47 7.47
N VAL A 104 -3.21 3.55 8.65
CA VAL A 104 -3.17 2.46 9.64
C VAL A 104 -3.85 1.20 9.10
N LEU A 105 -5.01 1.33 8.47
CA LEU A 105 -5.68 0.19 7.83
C LEU A 105 -4.81 -0.44 6.75
N ALA A 106 -4.17 0.37 5.90
CA ALA A 106 -3.24 -0.12 4.87
C ALA A 106 -2.04 -0.87 5.48
N VAL A 107 -1.45 -0.36 6.57
CA VAL A 107 -0.37 -1.05 7.31
C VAL A 107 -0.83 -2.43 7.76
N LEU A 108 -2.03 -2.53 8.35
CA LEU A 108 -2.57 -3.82 8.83
C LEU A 108 -2.83 -4.79 7.68
N LEU A 109 -3.37 -4.31 6.56
CA LEU A 109 -3.64 -5.12 5.37
C LEU A 109 -2.33 -5.68 4.78
N PHE A 110 -1.31 -4.84 4.54
CA PHE A 110 -0.03 -5.33 4.02
C PHE A 110 0.75 -6.18 5.01
N PHE A 111 0.64 -5.89 6.31
CA PHE A 111 1.23 -6.77 7.32
C PHE A 111 0.60 -8.16 7.27
N ALA A 112 -0.72 -8.24 7.13
CA ALA A 112 -1.43 -9.50 6.95
C ALA A 112 -1.00 -10.23 5.67
N THR A 113 -0.89 -9.54 4.54
CA THR A 113 -0.45 -10.19 3.29
C THR A 113 0.99 -10.68 3.36
N ILE A 114 1.90 -9.92 3.97
CA ILE A 114 3.28 -10.36 4.20
C ILE A 114 3.33 -11.58 5.12
N SER A 115 2.42 -11.69 6.10
CA SER A 115 2.36 -12.89 6.94
C SER A 115 2.11 -14.17 6.12
N PHE A 116 1.38 -14.06 5.00
CA PHE A 116 1.13 -15.19 4.10
C PHE A 116 2.38 -15.74 3.43
N LEU A 117 3.44 -14.94 3.30
CA LEU A 117 4.73 -15.38 2.77
C LEU A 117 5.35 -16.50 3.63
N PHE A 118 5.05 -16.50 4.93
CA PHE A 118 5.59 -17.46 5.89
C PHE A 118 4.60 -18.57 6.27
N THR A 119 3.30 -18.33 6.08
CA THR A 119 2.26 -19.27 6.51
C THR A 119 1.71 -20.11 5.37
N THR A 120 1.85 -19.66 4.12
CA THR A 120 1.26 -20.35 2.96
C THR A 120 2.24 -21.37 2.36
N PRO A 121 1.81 -22.63 2.12
CA PRO A 121 2.61 -23.56 1.33
C PRO A 121 2.67 -23.13 -0.15
N GLY A 122 3.74 -23.51 -0.86
CA GLY A 122 3.90 -23.20 -2.29
C GLY A 122 4.57 -21.86 -2.60
N ILE A 123 5.13 -21.18 -1.60
CA ILE A 123 5.92 -19.96 -1.78
C ILE A 123 7.30 -20.26 -2.39
N GLY A 124 7.90 -21.40 -2.07
CA GLY A 124 9.17 -21.83 -2.66
C GLY A 124 8.95 -22.44 -4.06
N GLU A 125 9.81 -22.09 -5.02
CA GLU A 125 9.80 -22.62 -6.39
C GLU A 125 10.48 -24.01 -6.44
N PRO A 126 9.73 -25.09 -6.70
CA PRO A 126 10.30 -26.45 -6.73
C PRO A 126 11.41 -26.61 -7.77
N ALA A 127 11.29 -25.98 -8.95
CA ALA A 127 12.30 -26.05 -9.99
C ALA A 127 13.64 -25.40 -9.57
N GLY A 128 13.59 -24.44 -8.63
CA GLY A 128 14.76 -23.78 -8.05
C GLY A 128 15.31 -24.47 -6.80
N GLY A 129 14.81 -25.65 -6.44
CA GLY A 129 15.20 -26.37 -5.22
C GLY A 129 14.43 -25.94 -3.96
N GLY A 130 13.32 -25.21 -4.11
CA GLY A 130 12.53 -24.66 -3.01
C GLY A 130 13.09 -23.34 -2.50
N PHE A 131 12.62 -22.91 -1.31
CA PHE A 131 13.05 -21.65 -0.71
C PHE A 131 14.58 -21.62 -0.50
N PRO A 132 15.31 -20.56 -0.92
CA PRO A 132 14.85 -19.19 -1.15
C PRO A 132 14.42 -18.84 -2.58
N ALA A 133 14.46 -19.77 -3.54
CA ALA A 133 13.83 -19.51 -4.84
C ALA A 133 12.32 -19.37 -4.63
N ILE A 134 11.72 -18.26 -5.05
CA ILE A 134 10.30 -17.94 -4.82
C ILE A 134 9.47 -18.23 -6.07
N SER A 135 8.26 -18.75 -5.86
CA SER A 135 7.27 -18.94 -6.92
C SER A 135 6.61 -17.61 -7.31
N LEU A 136 5.83 -17.60 -8.39
CA LEU A 136 5.02 -16.43 -8.80
C LEU A 136 4.12 -15.91 -7.66
N LEU A 137 3.65 -16.80 -6.79
CA LEU A 137 2.87 -16.42 -5.61
C LEU A 137 3.73 -15.71 -4.57
N GLY A 138 4.94 -16.22 -4.32
CA GLY A 138 5.92 -15.57 -3.46
C GLY A 138 6.30 -14.18 -3.96
N GLU A 139 6.53 -14.02 -5.26
CA GLU A 139 6.79 -12.71 -5.90
C GLU A 139 5.62 -11.75 -5.72
N PHE A 140 4.39 -12.23 -5.90
CA PHE A 140 3.19 -11.43 -5.69
C PHE A 140 3.08 -10.89 -4.27
N LEU A 141 3.45 -11.66 -3.25
CA LEU A 141 3.42 -11.23 -1.86
C LEU A 141 4.62 -10.35 -1.49
N LEU A 142 5.78 -10.57 -2.12
CA LEU A 142 7.00 -9.83 -1.81
C LEU A 142 6.88 -8.34 -2.14
N LYS A 143 6.09 -7.98 -3.17
CA LYS A 143 5.81 -6.59 -3.54
C LYS A 143 5.08 -5.82 -2.43
N ASP A 144 4.46 -6.50 -1.48
CA ASP A 144 3.73 -5.85 -0.40
C ASP A 144 4.68 -5.29 0.67
N VAL A 145 5.94 -5.74 0.72
CA VAL A 145 6.98 -5.21 1.62
C VAL A 145 7.24 -3.71 1.39
N PRO A 146 7.56 -3.23 0.16
CA PRO A 146 7.69 -1.80 -0.08
C PRO A 146 6.36 -1.05 0.08
N LEU A 147 5.21 -1.67 -0.17
CA LEU A 147 3.90 -1.05 0.04
C LEU A 147 3.59 -0.85 1.53
N LEU A 148 4.01 -1.77 2.39
CA LEU A 148 3.99 -1.59 3.85
C LEU A 148 4.85 -0.39 4.26
N GLY A 149 6.08 -0.30 3.75
CA GLY A 149 6.95 0.86 3.98
C GLY A 149 6.31 2.18 3.54
N LEU A 150 5.68 2.19 2.36
CA LEU A 150 4.98 3.35 1.82
C LEU A 150 3.75 3.71 2.66
N SER A 151 3.01 2.72 3.17
CA SER A 151 1.86 2.94 4.05
C SER A 151 2.27 3.62 5.37
N LEU A 152 3.38 3.19 5.99
CA LEU A 152 3.98 3.85 7.16
C LEU A 152 4.43 5.27 6.83
N TRP A 153 5.02 5.49 5.66
CA TRP A 153 5.38 6.82 5.20
C TRP A 153 4.13 7.72 5.04
N THR A 154 3.05 7.23 4.43
CA THR A 154 1.80 7.99 4.30
C THR A 154 1.17 8.30 5.66
N LEU A 155 1.32 7.42 6.66
CA LEU A 155 0.87 7.65 8.03
C LEU A 155 1.61 8.85 8.64
N ALA A 156 2.95 8.86 8.57
CA ALA A 156 3.77 9.95 9.08
C ALA A 156 3.42 11.29 8.39
N ASP A 157 3.28 11.29 7.06
CA ASP A 157 2.89 12.46 6.28
C ASP A 157 1.48 12.97 6.63
N SER A 158 0.51 12.07 6.85
CA SER A 158 -0.84 12.41 7.30
C SER A 158 -0.85 13.03 8.70
N ILE A 159 -0.08 12.47 9.65
CA ILE A 159 0.05 13.01 11.01
C ILE A 159 0.70 14.41 10.98
N ALA A 160 1.77 14.59 10.22
CA ALA A 160 2.43 15.89 10.07
C ALA A 160 1.50 16.94 9.44
N ALA A 161 0.70 16.57 8.44
CA ALA A 161 -0.31 17.45 7.86
C ALA A 161 -1.42 17.82 8.87
N ALA A 162 -1.87 16.87 9.68
CA ALA A 162 -2.88 17.12 10.71
C ALA A 162 -2.37 18.10 11.79
N ARG A 163 -1.12 17.97 12.23
CA ARG A 163 -0.49 18.88 13.20
C ARG A 163 -0.34 20.31 12.67
N ARG A 164 0.06 20.47 11.40
CA ARG A 164 0.15 21.79 10.76
C ARG A 164 -1.20 22.48 10.64
N ARG A 165 -2.29 21.74 10.45
CA ARG A 165 -3.63 22.31 10.36
C ARG A 165 -4.18 22.72 11.73
N SER A 166 -3.80 22.06 12.82
CA SER A 166 -4.19 22.46 14.18
C SER A 166 -3.46 23.71 14.68
N THR A 167 -2.27 24.01 14.19
CA THR A 167 -1.54 25.24 14.58
C THR A 167 -2.01 26.49 13.86
N VAL A 168 -2.82 26.35 12.80
CA VAL A 168 -3.34 27.46 11.98
C VAL A 168 -4.80 27.81 12.35
N ARG A 169 -5.46 26.98 13.16
CA ARG A 169 -6.80 27.23 13.71
C ARG A 169 -6.68 27.73 15.14
#